data_AF-A0A1M5UTS4-F1
#
_entry.id   AF-A0A1M5UTS4-F1
#
_cell.length_a   1.000
_cell.length_b   1.000
_cell.length_c   1.000
_cell.angle_alpha   90.00
_cell.angle_beta   90.00
_cell.angle_gamma   90.00
#
_symmetry.space_group_name_H-M   'P 1'
#
loop_
_entity.id
_entity.type
_entity.pdbx_description
1 polymer ?
#
loop_
_entity_poly.entity_id
_entity_poly.type
_entity_poly.pdbx_seq_one_letter_code
_entity_poly.pdbx_strand_id
1 'polypeptide(L)' 'MSFIATKTNDGLIKGKIAFYCRMLKVSRQDFHNYLINKDKPWKYASLAKEMVKIHSEDEYNDTYGRVRMHQALILKQLSL' A
#
# COMPACT_ATOMS: atom_id res chain seq x y z
N MET A 1 6.80 2.83 1.56
CA MET A 1 7.63 2.16 0.55
C MET A 1 7.80 0.69 0.91
N SER A 2 7.72 -0.22 -0.07
CA SER A 2 7.94 -1.66 0.17
C SER A 2 9.41 -1.94 0.52
N PHE A 3 9.67 -2.95 1.35
CA PHE A 3 11.03 -3.35 1.72
C PHE A 3 11.87 -3.77 0.51
N ILE A 4 11.24 -4.46 -0.46
CA ILE A 4 11.88 -4.86 -1.72
C ILE A 4 12.26 -3.65 -2.59
N ALA A 5 11.42 -2.60 -2.61
CA ALA A 5 11.70 -1.34 -3.31
C ALA A 5 12.95 -0.68 -2.73
N THR A 6 13.00 -0.61 -1.40
CA THR A 6 14.11 0.03 -0.67
C THR A 6 15.43 -0.69 -0.93
N LYS A 7 15.44 -2.02 -0.93
CA LYS A 7 16.67 -2.82 -1.10
C LYS A 7 17.17 -2.89 -2.54
N THR A 8 16.27 -2.73 -3.52
CA THR A 8 16.62 -2.86 -4.95
C THR A 8 16.71 -1.53 -5.70
N ASN A 9 16.61 -0.41 -4.96
CA ASN A 9 16.38 0.92 -5.54
C ASN A 9 15.26 0.86 -6.59
N ASP A 10 14.14 0.30 -6.16
CA ASP A 10 12.94 0.09 -6.94
C ASP A 10 13.15 -0.67 -8.27
N GLY A 11 14.03 -1.68 -8.24
CA GLY A 11 14.37 -2.51 -9.39
C GLY A 11 15.47 -1.94 -10.30
N LEU A 12 16.08 -0.80 -9.95
CA LEU A 12 17.24 -0.26 -10.67
C LEU A 12 18.50 -1.12 -10.49
N ILE A 13 18.64 -1.77 -9.33
CA ILE A 13 19.76 -2.69 -9.06
C ILE A 13 19.45 -4.09 -9.62
N LYS A 14 19.79 -4.33 -10.89
CA LYS A 14 19.49 -5.58 -11.60
C LYS A 14 20.55 -6.68 -11.44
N GLY A 15 21.82 -6.32 -11.19
CA GLY A 15 22.94 -7.28 -11.10
C GLY A 15 22.92 -8.19 -9.87
N LYS A 16 22.04 -7.93 -8.89
CA LYS A 16 21.95 -8.67 -7.62
C LYS A 16 20.56 -9.22 -7.33
N ILE A 17 19.68 -9.33 -8.33
CA ILE A 17 18.29 -9.80 -8.14
C ILE A 17 18.26 -11.16 -7.42
N ALA A 18 19.13 -12.10 -7.80
CA ALA A 18 19.20 -13.41 -7.16
C ALA A 18 19.60 -13.33 -5.68
N PHE A 19 20.47 -12.39 -5.32
CA PHE A 19 20.87 -12.14 -3.93
C PHE A 19 19.70 -11.56 -3.13
N TYR A 20 18.97 -10.58 -3.68
CA TYR A 20 17.80 -10.01 -3.02
C TYR A 20 16.67 -11.02 -2.86
N CYS A 21 16.37 -11.84 -3.88
CA CYS A 21 15.35 -12.89 -3.76
C CYS A 21 15.68 -13.86 -2.61
N ARG A 22 16.95 -14.28 -2.47
CA ARG A 22 17.39 -15.13 -1.35
C ARG A 22 17.28 -14.42 0.00
N MET A 23 17.76 -13.19 0.11
CA MET A 23 17.70 -12.41 1.35
C MET A 23 16.25 -12.18 1.81
N LEU A 24 15.35 -11.92 0.86
CA LEU A 24 13.94 -11.63 1.09
C LEU A 24 13.07 -12.89 1.22
N LYS A 25 13.64 -14.08 0.98
CA LYS A 25 12.91 -15.36 0.93
C LYS A 25 11.71 -15.34 -0.05
N VAL A 26 11.87 -14.65 -1.18
CA VAL A 26 10.86 -14.61 -2.26
C VAL A 26 11.38 -15.34 -3.49
N SER A 27 10.47 -15.90 -4.27
CA SER A 27 10.85 -16.48 -5.56
C SER A 27 11.24 -15.38 -6.55
N ARG A 28 12.00 -15.75 -7.60
CA ARG A 28 12.22 -14.83 -8.73
C ARG A 28 10.90 -14.42 -9.38
N GLN A 29 9.93 -15.33 -9.47
CA GLN A 29 8.62 -15.04 -10.04
C GLN A 29 7.90 -13.96 -9.24
N ASP A 30 7.89 -14.06 -7.90
CA ASP A 30 7.29 -13.05 -7.03
C ASP A 30 8.00 -11.70 -7.16
N PHE A 31 9.32 -11.71 -7.32
CA PHE A 31 10.10 -10.51 -7.57
C PHE A 31 9.72 -9.83 -8.90
N HIS A 32 9.55 -10.61 -9.96
CA HIS A 32 9.08 -10.08 -11.25
C HIS A 32 7.63 -9.59 -11.16
N ASN A 33 6.76 -10.32 -10.47
CA ASN A 33 5.38 -9.90 -10.21
C ASN A 33 5.34 -8.57 -9.42
N TYR A 34 6.24 -8.38 -8.45
CA TYR A 34 6.42 -7.09 -7.79
C TYR A 34 6.78 -6.00 -8.80
N LEU A 35 7.81 -6.20 -9.63
CA LEU A 35 8.25 -5.19 -10.59
C LEU A 35 7.15 -4.76 -11.57
N ILE A 36 6.28 -5.69 -11.99
CA ILE A 36 5.16 -5.40 -12.91
C ILE A 36 4.07 -4.57 -12.22
N ASN A 37 3.87 -4.77 -10.92
CA ASN A 37 2.75 -4.19 -10.17
C ASN A 37 3.15 -3.04 -9.25
N LYS A 38 4.45 -2.71 -9.14
CA LYS A 38 4.97 -1.70 -8.20
C LYS A 38 4.35 -0.31 -8.38
N ASP A 39 4.06 0.07 -9.63
CA ASP A 39 3.49 1.37 -9.98
C ASP A 39 1.96 1.34 -10.04
N LYS A 40 1.36 0.15 -9.91
CA LYS A 40 -0.09 0.02 -9.92
C LYS A 40 -0.63 0.37 -8.52
N PRO A 41 -1.74 1.10 -8.44
CA PRO A 41 -2.43 1.28 -7.17
C PRO A 41 -2.79 -0.10 -6.61
N TRP A 42 -2.43 -0.34 -5.35
CA TRP A 42 -2.81 -1.56 -4.66
C TRP A 42 -4.33 -1.63 -4.49
N LYS A 43 -4.87 -2.85 -4.30
CA LYS A 43 -6.31 -3.15 -4.33
C LYS A 43 -7.18 -2.17 -3.53
N TYR A 44 -6.71 -1.65 -2.39
CA TYR A 44 -7.47 -0.75 -1.54
C TYR A 44 -6.90 0.69 -1.49
N ALA A 45 -6.14 1.10 -2.51
CA ALA A 45 -5.60 2.46 -2.62
C ALA A 45 -6.70 3.53 -2.63
N SER A 46 -7.81 3.29 -3.33
CA SER A 46 -8.97 4.19 -3.33
C SER A 46 -9.61 4.29 -1.95
N LEU A 47 -9.81 3.17 -1.27
CA LEU A 47 -10.34 3.12 0.10
C LEU A 47 -9.45 3.89 1.07
N ALA A 48 -8.12 3.68 1.01
CA ALA A 48 -7.18 4.41 1.85
C ALA A 48 -7.22 5.92 1.59
N LYS A 49 -7.38 6.34 0.33
CA LYS A 49 -7.54 7.76 -0.02
C LYS A 49 -8.78 8.37 0.63
N GLU A 50 -9.90 7.64 0.62
CA GLU A 50 -11.13 8.09 1.29
C GLU A 50 -10.99 8.14 2.81
N MET A 51 -10.32 7.15 3.42
CA MET A 51 -10.02 7.15 4.86
C MET A 51 -9.15 8.35 5.26
N VAL A 52 -8.14 8.71 4.45
CA VAL A 52 -7.29 9.90 4.67
C VAL A 52 -8.12 11.17 4.56
N LYS A 53 -9.03 11.26 3.58
CA LYS A 53 -9.91 12.42 3.42
C LYS A 53 -10.82 12.61 4.65
N ILE A 54 -11.45 11.52 5.12
CA ILE A 54 -12.25 11.55 6.36
C ILE A 54 -11.40 12.02 7.54
N HIS A 55 -10.17 11.53 7.65
CA HIS A 55 -9.26 11.93 8.71
C HIS A 55 -8.80 13.39 8.64
N SER A 56 -8.66 13.97 7.45
CA SER A 56 -8.37 15.40 7.32
C SER A 56 -9.57 16.30 7.58
N GLU A 57 -10.79 15.78 7.47
CA GLU A 57 -12.05 16.52 7.67
C GLU A 57 -12.49 16.57 9.14
N ASP A 58 -12.03 15.63 9.98
CA ASP A 58 -12.36 15.52 11.40
C ASP A 58 -11.08 15.48 12.24
N GLU A 59 -10.80 16.59 12.94
CA GLU A 59 -9.63 16.79 13.81
C GLU A 59 -9.48 15.69 14.88
N TYR A 60 -10.59 15.10 15.35
CA TYR A 60 -10.61 14.09 16.41
C TYR A 60 -10.64 12.65 15.88
N ASN A 61 -10.64 12.47 14.56
CA ASN A 61 -10.66 11.16 13.92
C ASN A 61 -9.31 10.42 14.03
N ASP A 62 -8.26 11.05 14.56
CA ASP A 62 -6.99 10.38 14.92
C ASP A 62 -7.17 9.30 16.00
N THR A 63 -8.22 9.41 16.81
CA THR A 63 -8.62 8.41 17.80
C THR A 63 -9.55 7.31 17.27
N TYR A 64 -9.98 7.39 16.02
CA TYR A 64 -10.99 6.47 15.51
C TYR A 64 -10.37 5.12 15.18
N GLY A 65 -10.80 4.11 15.93
CA GLY A 65 -10.54 2.72 15.58
C GLY A 65 -11.27 2.29 14.29
N ARG A 66 -10.97 1.07 13.83
CA ARG A 66 -11.50 0.50 12.59
C ARG A 66 -13.03 0.61 12.44
N VAL A 67 -13.77 0.45 13.53
CA VAL A 67 -15.25 0.49 13.54
C VAL A 67 -15.78 1.87 13.16
N ARG A 68 -15.22 2.94 13.74
CA ARG A 68 -15.68 4.31 13.51
C ARG A 68 -15.31 4.79 12.10
N MET A 69 -14.11 4.44 11.63
CA MET A 69 -13.71 4.70 10.23
C MET A 69 -14.64 3.98 9.23
N HIS A 70 -15.01 2.72 9.51
CA HIS A 70 -15.97 2.00 8.68
C HIS A 70 -17.35 2.66 8.65
N GLN A 71 -17.85 3.13 9.80
CA GLN A 71 -19.10 3.90 9.86
C GLN A 71 -19.02 5.19 9.05
N ALA A 72 -17.93 5.95 9.18
CA ALA A 72 -17.72 7.18 8.41
C ALA A 72 -17.68 6.92 6.89
N LEU A 73 -17.02 5.84 6.47
CA LEU A 73 -16.99 5.41 5.07
C LEU A 73 -18.39 5.05 4.54
N ILE A 74 -19.21 4.33 5.32
CA ILE A 74 -20.60 4.03 4.96
C ILE A 74 -21.41 5.32 4.80
N LEU A 75 -21.33 6.24 5.77
CA LEU A 75 -22.04 7.51 5.73
C LEU A 75 -21.66 8.33 4.49
N LYS A 76 -20.38 8.32 4.12
CA LYS A 76 -19.87 9.01 2.93
C LYS A 76 -20.36 8.40 1.61
N GLN A 77 -20.56 7.09 1.57
CA GLN A 77 -21.15 6.41 0.41
C GLN A 77 -22.66 6.66 0.28
N LEU A 78 -23.37 6.79 1.41
CA LEU A 78 -24.82 7.06 1.43
C LEU A 78 -25.17 8.54 1.16
N SER A 79 -24.18 9.43 1.20
CA SER A 79 -24.33 10.88 0.94
C SER A 79 -23.93 11.30 -0.48
N LEU A 80 -23.57 10.34 -1.33
CA LEU A 80 -23.37 10.48 -2.79
C LEU A 80 -24.62 10.01 -3.54
#